data_AF-A0A7Y2ZH79-F1
#
_entry.id   AF-A0A7Y2ZH79-F1
#
_cell.length_a   1.000
_cell.length_b   1.000
_cell.length_c   1.000
_cell.angle_alpha   90.00
_cell.angle_beta   90.00
_cell.angle_gamma   90.00
#
_symmetry.space_group_name_H-M   'P 1'
#
loop_
_entity.id
_entity.type
_entity.pdbx_description
1 polymer ?
#
loop_
_entity_poly.entity_id
_entity_poly.type
_entity_poly.pdbx_seq_one_letter_code
_entity_poly.pdbx_strand_id
1 'polypeptide(L)' 'RLERAVSGSRVAGPRIHDARVAALCDYHGVRELWSADRDFTRFPDLRTRNPLAG' A
#
# COMPACT_ATOMS: atom_id res chain seq x y z
N ARG A 1 5.94 -10.05 -4.77
CA ARG A 1 5.09 -9.13 -3.97
C ARG A 1 5.12 -7.72 -4.55
N LEU A 2 6.30 -7.12 -4.78
CA LEU A 2 6.41 -5.80 -5.42
C LEU A 2 5.79 -5.72 -6.83
N GLU A 3 6.11 -6.66 -7.72
CA GLU A 3 5.52 -6.70 -9.07
C GLU A 3 3.99 -6.67 -9.03
N ARG A 4 3.36 -7.52 -8.20
CA ARG A 4 1.91 -7.54 -8.00
C ARG A 4 1.37 -6.21 -7.46
N ALA A 5 2.05 -5.62 -6.48
CA ALA A 5 1.66 -4.33 -5.93
C ALA A 5 1.69 -3.24 -7.00
N VAL A 6 2.70 -3.23 -7.88
CA VAL A 6 2.82 -2.27 -9.00
C VAL A 6 1.75 -2.51 -10.06
N SER A 7 1.55 -3.76 -10.50
CA SER A 7 0.58 -4.09 -11.54
C SER A 7 -0.87 -3.87 -11.08
N GLY A 8 -1.18 -4.21 -9.83
CA GLY A 8 -2.53 -4.08 -9.25
C GLY A 8 -2.95 -2.64 -8.97
N SER A 9 -1.99 -1.75 -8.71
CA SER A 9 -2.24 -0.33 -8.38
C SER A 9 -2.02 0.63 -9.56
N ARG A 10 -1.45 0.14 -10.67
CA ARG A 10 -1.08 0.93 -11.87
C ARG A 10 -0.21 2.15 -11.52
N VAL A 11 0.68 2.02 -10.53
CA VAL A 11 1.59 3.10 -10.13
C VAL A 11 2.88 3.09 -10.96
N ALA A 12 3.46 4.27 -11.15
CA ALA A 12 4.71 4.48 -11.87
C ALA A 12 5.46 5.70 -11.30
N GLY A 13 6.76 5.80 -11.64
CA GLY A 13 7.62 6.90 -11.20
C GLY A 13 7.78 6.94 -9.67
N PRO A 14 7.66 8.11 -9.01
CA PRO A 14 7.90 8.23 -7.57
C PRO A 14 6.96 7.37 -6.72
N ARG A 15 5.78 7.01 -7.22
CA ARG A 15 4.80 6.16 -6.52
C ARG A 15 5.23 4.67 -6.41
N ILE A 16 6.35 4.28 -7.03
CA ILE A 16 6.96 2.96 -6.81
C ILE A 16 7.41 2.79 -5.37
N HIS A 17 7.74 3.88 -4.66
CA HIS A 17 8.09 3.81 -3.25
C HIS A 17 6.93 3.28 -2.38
N ASP A 18 5.70 3.71 -2.64
CA ASP A 18 4.51 3.26 -1.92
C ASP A 18 4.19 1.78 -2.22
N ALA A 19 4.40 1.36 -3.49
CA ALA A 19 4.27 -0.05 -3.86
C ALA A 19 5.28 -0.93 -3.13
N ARG A 20 6.47 -0.41 -2.85
CA ARG A 20 7.48 -1.12 -2.04
C ARG A 20 7.04 -1.26 -0.59
N VAL A 21 6.46 -0.22 -0.01
CA VAL A 21 5.88 -0.30 1.34
C VAL A 21 4.75 -1.34 1.37
N ALA A 22 3.81 -1.27 0.42
CA ALA A 22 2.70 -2.23 0.35
C ALA A 22 3.18 -3.68 0.17
N ALA A 23 4.20 -3.90 -0.66
CA ALA A 23 4.80 -5.21 -0.85
C ALA A 23 5.51 -5.74 0.39
N LEU A 24 6.09 -4.87 1.23
CA LEU A 24 6.68 -5.26 2.51
C LEU A 24 5.59 -5.62 3.53
N CYS A 25 4.48 -4.88 3.56
CA CYS A 25 3.34 -5.22 4.40
C CYS A 25 2.79 -6.62 4.06
N ASP A 26 2.56 -6.91 2.77
CA ASP A 26 2.24 -8.27 2.31
C ASP A 26 3.36 -9.24 2.71
N TYR A 27 4.63 -8.84 2.55
CA TYR A 27 5.77 -9.70 2.85
C TYR A 27 5.77 -10.27 4.27
N HIS A 28 5.52 -9.38 5.21
CA HIS A 28 5.52 -9.68 6.64
C HIS A 28 4.15 -10.11 7.19
N GLY A 29 3.13 -10.27 6.34
CA GLY A 29 1.79 -10.67 6.78
C GLY A 29 1.06 -9.61 7.59
N VAL A 30 1.35 -8.33 7.34
CA VAL A 30 0.63 -7.20 7.95
C VAL A 30 -0.83 -7.22 7.49
N ARG A 31 -1.75 -7.14 8.45
CA ARG A 31 -3.20 -7.21 8.18
C ARG A 31 -3.84 -5.85 7.89
N GLU A 32 -3.26 -4.77 8.42
CA GLU A 32 -3.75 -3.41 8.26
C GLU A 32 -2.58 -2.42 8.37
N LEU A 33 -2.49 -1.48 7.44
CA LEU A 33 -1.58 -0.34 7.50
C LEU A 33 -2.32 0.88 8.06
N TRP A 34 -1.75 1.51 9.08
CA TRP A 34 -2.26 2.79 9.59
C TRP A 34 -1.54 3.94 8.90
N SER A 35 -2.28 4.74 8.14
CA SER A 35 -1.73 5.87 7.41
C SER A 35 -2.80 6.92 7.13
N ALA A 36 -2.41 8.19 7.18
CA ALA A 36 -3.24 9.31 6.70
C ALA A 36 -3.07 9.54 5.17
N ASP A 37 -2.13 8.85 4.54
CA ASP A 37 -1.88 8.96 3.11
C ASP A 37 -2.89 8.11 2.32
N ARG A 38 -3.69 8.79 1.50
CA ARG A 38 -4.74 8.18 0.69
C ARG A 38 -4.18 7.41 -0.51
N ASP A 39 -2.93 7.60 -0.90
CA ASP A 39 -2.37 6.87 -2.04
C ASP A 39 -2.26 5.36 -1.76
N PHE A 40 -2.21 4.94 -0.49
CA PHE A 40 -2.27 3.53 -0.13
C PHE A 40 -3.60 2.85 -0.47
N THR A 41 -4.68 3.61 -0.70
CA THR A 41 -5.96 3.05 -1.17
C THR A 41 -5.87 2.43 -2.57
N ARG A 42 -4.79 2.70 -3.31
CA ARG A 42 -4.54 2.12 -4.64
C ARG A 42 -4.04 0.68 -4.59
N PHE A 43 -3.62 0.17 -3.42
CA PHE A 43 -3.12 -1.19 -3.27
C PHE A 43 -4.24 -2.10 -2.75
N PRO A 44 -4.93 -2.86 -3.62
CA PRO A 44 -6.14 -3.60 -3.23
C PRO A 44 -5.89 -4.69 -2.20
N ASP A 45 -4.66 -5.23 -2.17
CA ASP A 45 -4.25 -6.30 -1.26
C ASP A 45 -3.83 -5.77 0.13
N LEU A 46 -3.89 -4.45 0.37
CA LEU A 46 -3.49 -3.81 1.61
C LEU A 46 -4.63 -2.99 2.21
N ARG A 47 -5.21 -3.48 3.32
CA ARG A 47 -6.16 -2.69 4.10
C ARG A 47 -5.44 -1.50 4.71
N THR A 48 -5.99 -0.31 4.48
CA THR A 48 -5.44 0.94 5.01
C THR A 48 -6.50 1.64 5.85
N ARG A 49 -6.13 2.03 7.08
CA ARG A 49 -6.97 2.80 8.00
C ARG A 49 -6.28 4.11 8.34
N ASN A 50 -7.02 5.22 8.29
CA ASN A 50 -6.54 6.48 8.84
C ASN A 50 -6.94 6.58 10.32
N PRO A 51 -6.00 6.49 11.29
CA PRO A 51 -6.33 6.59 12.71
C PRO A 51 -6.70 8.02 13.16
N LEU A 52 -6.49 9.03 12.30
CA LEU A 52 -6.83 10.43 12.57
C LEU A 52 -8.20 10.83 12.03
N ALA A 53 -8.81 9.97 11.20
CA ALA A 53 -10.21 10.10 10.83
C ALA A 53 -11.04 9.45 11.95
N GLY A 54 -11.66 10.29 12.79
CA GLY A 54 -12.43 9.87 13.96
C GLY A 54 -13.57 8.92 13.66
#